data_AF-A0A087M5X5-F1
#
_entry.id   AF-A0A087M5X5-F1
#
_cell.length_a   1.000
_cell.length_b   1.000
_cell.length_c   1.000
_cell.angle_alpha   90.00
_cell.angle_beta   90.00
_cell.angle_gamma   90.00
#
_symmetry.space_group_name_H-M   'P 1'
#
loop_
_entity.id
_entity.type
_entity.pdbx_description
1 polymer ?
#
loop_
_entity_poly.entity_id
_entity_poly.type
_entity_poly.pdbx_seq_one_letter_code
_entity_poly.pdbx_strand_id
1 'polypeptide(L)'
;MGAATMPAAAQIRSTPPLVEESGKLVLDALDHQLLLPRPDWLTGDDAALGRVETTYRAEDGQALLEIYPKGESEALWTTLYGARISRDENERTLADYRAALMVLHANSCKPEVTGFFQLGQDNGDNDLAPLGFVCGAYADRYPAFAGLGEVMVASFQRSDTGVAIIYQEWRGKSFSPGDPQSWPVATGVVEARAKELKAEVALSKAD
;
A
#
# COMPACT_ATOMS: atom_id res chain seq x y z
N MET A 1 5.97 -41.53 21.33
CA MET A 1 5.85 -40.69 20.13
C MET A 1 5.46 -39.29 20.58
N GLY A 2 6.43 -38.40 20.75
CA GLY A 2 6.18 -37.03 21.20
C GLY A 2 5.86 -36.16 19.99
N ALA A 3 4.70 -35.52 19.99
CA ALA A 3 4.36 -34.50 19.02
C ALA A 3 5.21 -33.25 19.32
N ALA A 4 6.14 -32.92 18.42
CA ALA A 4 6.84 -31.66 18.44
C ALA A 4 5.86 -30.57 17.99
N THR A 5 5.35 -29.79 18.94
CA THR A 5 4.77 -28.48 18.69
C THR A 5 5.90 -27.57 18.22
N MET A 6 5.98 -27.30 16.91
CA MET A 6 6.84 -26.21 16.44
C MET A 6 6.29 -24.89 16.98
N PRO A 7 7.14 -24.00 17.53
CA PRO A 7 6.68 -22.69 17.95
C PRO A 7 6.28 -21.92 16.68
N ALA A 8 5.10 -21.31 16.70
CA ALA A 8 4.78 -20.26 15.75
C ALA A 8 5.88 -19.21 15.86
N ALA A 9 6.64 -18.99 14.79
CA ALA A 9 7.54 -17.85 14.70
C ALA A 9 6.66 -16.61 14.90
N ALA A 10 6.74 -16.02 16.10
CA ALA A 10 6.07 -14.78 16.41
C ALA A 10 6.70 -13.73 15.48
N GLN A 11 5.96 -13.32 14.45
CA GLN A 11 6.33 -12.19 13.61
C GLN A 11 6.63 -11.03 14.54
N ILE A 12 7.89 -10.56 14.53
CA ILE A 12 8.32 -9.48 15.41
C ILE A 12 7.67 -8.21 14.89
N ARG A 13 6.49 -7.88 15.41
CA ARG A 13 5.87 -6.57 15.26
C ARG A 13 6.69 -5.60 16.09
N SER A 14 7.60 -4.87 15.45
CA SER A 14 8.37 -3.80 16.08
C SER A 14 7.64 -2.47 15.91
N THR A 15 7.95 -1.51 16.79
CA THR A 15 7.59 -0.11 16.56
C THR A 15 8.20 0.32 15.23
N PRO A 16 7.43 0.87 14.28
CA PRO A 16 7.97 1.31 13.01
C PRO A 16 9.02 2.41 13.25
N PRO A 17 10.16 2.38 12.54
CA PRO A 17 11.11 3.50 12.47
C PRO A 17 10.51 4.63 11.61
N LEU A 18 9.40 5.19 12.08
CA LEU A 18 8.55 6.15 11.39
C LEU A 18 8.44 7.42 12.23
N VAL A 19 8.81 8.56 11.64
CA VAL A 19 8.69 9.87 12.26
C VAL A 19 7.88 10.81 11.37
N GLU A 20 7.48 11.96 11.92
CA GLU A 20 6.83 13.03 11.16
C GLU A 20 7.76 14.24 11.08
N GLU A 21 8.08 14.66 9.86
CA GLU A 21 8.95 15.80 9.59
C GLU A 21 8.34 16.69 8.51
N SER A 22 8.24 18.00 8.80
CA SER A 22 7.70 18.99 7.86
C SER A 22 6.34 18.62 7.24
N GLY A 23 5.46 17.99 8.02
CA GLY A 23 4.13 17.55 7.59
C GLY A 23 4.10 16.28 6.74
N LYS A 24 5.22 15.56 6.64
CA LYS A 24 5.35 14.28 5.94
C LYS A 24 5.76 13.18 6.90
N LEU A 25 5.52 11.94 6.52
CA LEU A 25 6.03 10.78 7.25
C LEU A 25 7.38 10.36 6.65
N VAL A 26 8.34 10.05 7.50
CA VAL A 26 9.67 9.58 7.11
C VAL A 26 9.86 8.20 7.70
N LEU A 27 10.04 7.19 6.84
CA LEU A 27 10.30 5.81 7.21
C LEU A 27 11.75 5.45 6.90
N ASP A 28 12.53 5.11 7.93
CA ASP A 28 13.90 4.60 7.76
C ASP A 28 13.91 3.07 7.84
N ALA A 29 14.20 2.38 6.74
CA ALA A 29 14.28 0.92 6.74
C ALA A 29 15.23 0.41 5.66
N LEU A 30 15.94 -0.68 5.96
CA LEU A 30 16.80 -1.40 5.00
C LEU A 30 17.90 -0.54 4.34
N ASP A 31 18.43 0.45 5.06
CA ASP A 31 19.40 1.45 4.54
C ASP A 31 18.78 2.43 3.53
N HIS A 32 17.45 2.57 3.55
CA HIS A 32 16.69 3.55 2.80
C HIS A 32 15.94 4.49 3.73
N GLN A 33 15.73 5.71 3.24
CA GLN A 33 14.78 6.66 3.78
C GLN A 33 13.65 6.84 2.76
N LEU A 34 12.40 6.65 3.20
CA LEU A 34 11.21 6.83 2.39
C LEU A 34 10.37 7.98 2.95
N LEU A 35 10.28 9.05 2.16
CA LEU A 35 9.42 10.19 2.42
C LEU A 35 8.01 9.91 1.86
N LEU A 36 7.00 10.08 2.68
CA LEU A 36 5.60 9.80 2.38
C LEU A 36 4.72 11.01 2.71
N PRO A 37 3.77 11.40 1.84
CA PRO A 37 2.69 12.29 2.26
C PRO A 37 1.82 11.59 3.32
N ARG A 38 1.08 12.37 4.10
CA ARG A 38 0.15 11.82 5.10
C ARG A 38 -0.97 11.01 4.43
N PRO A 39 -1.57 10.01 5.11
CA PRO A 39 -2.79 9.37 4.63
C PRO A 39 -3.90 10.39 4.35
N ASP A 40 -4.71 10.17 3.31
CA ASP A 40 -5.73 11.14 2.86
C ASP A 40 -6.81 11.47 3.92
N TRP A 41 -7.06 10.55 4.85
CA TRP A 41 -8.06 10.71 5.91
C TRP A 41 -7.55 11.58 7.07
N LEU A 42 -6.23 11.85 7.11
CA LEU A 42 -5.64 12.76 8.08
C LEU A 42 -5.65 14.18 7.54
N THR A 43 -6.67 14.93 7.97
CA THR A 43 -6.79 16.37 7.71
C THR A 43 -6.35 17.20 8.92
N GLY A 44 -5.95 18.45 8.66
CA GLY A 44 -5.51 19.43 9.66
C GLY A 44 -4.05 19.29 10.08
N ASP A 45 -3.61 20.14 11.01
CA ASP A 45 -2.19 20.28 11.39
C ASP A 45 -1.77 19.40 12.59
N ASP A 46 -2.70 18.66 13.17
CA ASP A 46 -2.40 17.76 14.29
C ASP A 46 -1.45 16.64 13.86
N ALA A 47 -0.53 16.27 14.75
CA ALA A 47 0.44 15.19 14.54
C ALA A 47 -0.25 13.89 14.10
N ALA A 48 0.20 13.34 12.98
CA ALA A 48 -0.36 12.17 12.32
C ALA A 48 -0.21 10.90 13.17
N LEU A 49 0.98 10.69 13.74
CA LEU A 49 1.33 9.43 14.42
C LEU A 49 0.49 9.16 15.67
N GLY A 50 -0.03 10.20 16.33
CA GLY A 50 -0.94 10.06 17.47
C GLY A 50 -2.36 9.64 17.07
N ARG A 51 -2.71 9.71 15.79
CA ARG A 51 -4.07 9.55 15.24
C ARG A 51 -4.23 8.30 14.37
N VAL A 52 -3.24 7.41 14.39
CA VAL A 52 -3.22 6.18 13.58
C VAL A 52 -2.87 4.97 14.43
N GLU A 53 -3.13 3.79 13.87
CA GLU A 53 -2.48 2.53 14.27
C GLU A 53 -1.50 2.12 13.18
N THR A 54 -0.38 1.50 13.57
CA THR A 54 0.65 1.07 12.62
C THR A 54 1.02 -0.39 12.83
N THR A 55 1.18 -1.13 11.75
CA THR A 55 1.84 -2.43 11.73
C THR A 55 3.11 -2.33 10.91
N TYR A 56 4.21 -2.85 11.43
CA TYR A 56 5.50 -2.87 10.74
C TYR A 56 6.14 -4.25 10.85
N ARG A 57 6.69 -4.71 9.73
CA ARG A 57 7.38 -5.99 9.59
C ARG A 57 8.58 -5.80 8.69
N ALA A 58 9.76 -6.28 9.10
CA ALA A 58 10.97 -6.21 8.28
C ALA A 58 11.72 -7.54 8.34
N GLU A 59 11.71 -8.28 7.23
CA GLU A 59 12.30 -9.61 7.09
C GLU A 59 12.77 -9.82 5.64
N ASP A 60 13.78 -10.66 5.43
CA ASP A 60 14.25 -11.10 4.10
C ASP A 60 14.49 -9.99 3.06
N GLY A 61 15.08 -8.87 3.49
CA GLY A 61 15.41 -7.74 2.60
C GLY A 61 14.19 -6.91 2.19
N GLN A 62 13.07 -7.05 2.91
CA GLN A 62 11.84 -6.28 2.70
C GLN A 62 11.33 -5.69 4.01
N ALA A 63 10.77 -4.49 3.93
CA ALA A 63 10.10 -3.82 5.03
C ALA A 63 8.71 -3.41 4.58
N LEU A 64 7.69 -3.77 5.36
CA LEU A 64 6.30 -3.42 5.14
C LEU A 64 5.82 -2.56 6.31
N LEU A 65 5.30 -1.39 5.99
CA LEU A 65 4.56 -0.51 6.87
C LEU A 65 3.10 -0.48 6.41
N GLU A 66 2.19 -0.66 7.35
CA GLU A 66 0.75 -0.49 7.18
C GLU A 66 0.23 0.48 8.23
N ILE A 67 -0.53 1.48 7.79
CA ILE A 67 -1.11 2.54 8.62
C ILE A 67 -2.62 2.47 8.49
N TYR A 68 -3.31 2.42 9.63
CA TYR A 68 -4.76 2.38 9.73
C TYR A 68 -5.30 3.60 10.50
N PRO A 69 -6.57 3.98 10.30
CA PRO A 69 -7.26 4.90 11.20
C PRO A 69 -7.17 4.45 12.67
N LYS A 70 -7.21 5.39 13.60
CA LYS A 70 -7.17 5.08 15.04
C LYS A 70 -8.30 4.12 15.41
N GLY A 71 -7.96 3.02 16.09
CA GLY A 71 -8.93 1.98 16.48
C GLY A 71 -9.24 0.94 15.40
N GLU A 72 -8.69 1.07 14.18
CA GLU A 72 -8.76 0.03 13.14
C GLU A 72 -7.51 -0.87 13.14
N SER A 73 -7.56 -1.96 12.37
CA SER A 73 -6.45 -2.93 12.25
C SER A 73 -6.54 -3.73 10.95
N GLU A 74 -5.53 -4.55 10.68
CA GLU A 74 -5.47 -5.52 9.57
C GLU A 74 -6.77 -6.32 9.37
N ALA A 75 -7.47 -6.66 10.47
CA ALA A 75 -8.70 -7.45 10.42
C ALA A 75 -9.97 -6.65 10.07
N LEU A 76 -9.99 -5.32 10.31
CA LEU A 76 -11.23 -4.52 10.31
C LEU A 76 -11.12 -3.16 9.61
N TRP A 77 -10.07 -2.93 8.83
CA TRP A 77 -9.85 -1.63 8.21
C TRP A 77 -10.90 -1.24 7.16
N THR A 78 -11.18 0.06 7.07
CA THR A 78 -11.98 0.67 5.99
C THR A 78 -11.11 1.45 5.02
N THR A 79 -9.97 1.94 5.49
CA THR A 79 -8.88 2.44 4.65
C THR A 79 -7.53 2.01 5.20
N LEU A 80 -6.57 1.81 4.31
CA LEU A 80 -5.20 1.40 4.60
C LEU A 80 -4.25 2.28 3.79
N TYR A 81 -3.21 2.81 4.43
CA TYR A 81 -2.09 3.45 3.76
C TYR A 81 -0.83 2.65 4.03
N GLY A 82 -0.18 2.18 2.98
CA GLY A 82 0.93 1.24 3.09
C GLY A 82 2.14 1.64 2.28
N ALA A 83 3.29 1.15 2.75
CA ALA A 83 4.55 1.26 2.04
C ALA A 83 5.34 -0.03 2.18
N ARG A 84 5.85 -0.55 1.06
CA ARG A 84 6.77 -1.69 1.02
C ARG A 84 8.08 -1.26 0.39
N ILE A 85 9.17 -1.39 1.14
CA ILE A 85 10.55 -1.18 0.67
C ILE A 85 11.18 -2.56 0.44
N SER A 86 11.88 -2.72 -0.67
CA SER A 86 12.69 -3.92 -0.96
C SER A 86 14.09 -3.50 -1.37
N ARG A 87 15.12 -4.19 -0.85
CA ARG A 87 16.45 -4.11 -1.46
C ARG A 87 16.37 -4.72 -2.85
N ASP A 88 16.80 -3.96 -3.84
CA ASP A 88 16.78 -4.36 -5.25
C ASP A 88 17.95 -3.67 -5.93
N GLU A 89 19.08 -4.36 -5.98
CA GLU A 89 20.31 -3.88 -6.62
C GLU A 89 20.23 -3.90 -8.17
N ASN A 90 19.02 -3.74 -8.72
CA ASN A 90 18.65 -3.70 -10.15
C ASN A 90 18.39 -5.06 -10.81
N GLU A 91 17.84 -6.04 -10.09
CA GLU A 91 17.45 -7.31 -10.72
C GLU A 91 16.15 -7.21 -11.51
N ARG A 92 15.27 -6.26 -11.15
CA ARG A 92 13.92 -6.12 -11.73
C ARG A 92 13.65 -4.68 -12.12
N THR A 93 12.80 -4.47 -13.11
CA THR A 93 12.29 -3.14 -13.50
C THR A 93 11.13 -2.72 -12.60
N LEU A 94 10.78 -1.43 -12.53
CA LEU A 94 9.54 -1.03 -11.83
C LEU A 94 8.29 -1.67 -12.46
N ALA A 95 8.33 -1.96 -13.77
CA ALA A 95 7.24 -2.62 -14.47
C ALA A 95 7.02 -4.06 -13.95
N ASP A 96 8.08 -4.77 -13.58
CA ASP A 96 7.99 -6.10 -12.97
C ASP A 96 7.33 -6.03 -11.59
N TYR A 97 7.67 -5.03 -10.78
CA TYR A 97 7.01 -4.79 -9.48
C TYR A 97 5.54 -4.46 -9.64
N ARG A 98 5.19 -3.60 -10.61
CA ARG A 98 3.79 -3.29 -10.94
C ARG A 98 3.03 -4.54 -11.38
N ALA A 99 3.61 -5.35 -12.26
CA ALA A 99 2.99 -6.60 -12.71
C ALA A 99 2.77 -7.59 -11.56
N ALA A 100 3.76 -7.74 -10.66
CA ALA A 100 3.63 -8.58 -9.48
C ALA A 100 2.52 -8.08 -8.54
N LEU A 101 2.42 -6.75 -8.33
CA LEU A 101 1.34 -6.14 -7.55
C LEU A 101 -0.04 -6.40 -8.17
N MET A 102 -0.16 -6.28 -9.49
CA MET A 102 -1.39 -6.58 -10.23
C MET A 102 -1.80 -8.05 -10.06
N VAL A 103 -0.87 -9.00 -10.18
CA VAL A 103 -1.17 -10.43 -9.98
C VAL A 103 -1.64 -10.71 -8.55
N LEU A 104 -0.98 -10.11 -7.55
CA LEU A 104 -1.37 -10.25 -6.15
C LEU A 104 -2.82 -9.79 -5.92
N HIS A 105 -3.16 -8.58 -6.39
CA HIS A 105 -4.49 -7.99 -6.20
C HIS A 105 -5.57 -8.67 -7.04
N ALA A 106 -5.27 -9.03 -8.29
CA ALA A 106 -6.19 -9.77 -9.15
C ALA A 106 -6.60 -11.10 -8.53
N ASN A 107 -5.66 -11.79 -7.88
CA ASN A 107 -5.94 -13.03 -7.17
C ASN A 107 -6.84 -12.84 -5.94
N SER A 108 -6.87 -11.66 -5.32
CA SER A 108 -7.77 -11.42 -4.19
C SER A 108 -9.23 -11.22 -4.61
N CYS A 109 -9.48 -10.90 -5.88
CA CYS A 109 -10.78 -10.47 -6.38
C CYS A 109 -11.50 -11.53 -7.23
N LYS A 110 -12.83 -11.37 -7.39
CA LYS A 110 -13.58 -12.09 -8.41
C LYS A 110 -13.18 -11.61 -9.82
N PRO A 111 -12.79 -12.51 -10.75
CA PRO A 111 -12.28 -12.12 -12.07
C PRO A 111 -13.27 -11.30 -12.92
N GLU A 112 -14.57 -11.46 -12.72
CA GLU A 112 -15.62 -10.75 -13.45
C GLU A 112 -15.86 -9.32 -12.98
N VAL A 113 -15.33 -8.94 -11.80
CA VAL A 113 -15.50 -7.61 -11.19
C VAL A 113 -14.17 -7.02 -10.73
N THR A 114 -13.10 -7.26 -11.49
CA THR A 114 -11.77 -6.72 -11.24
C THR A 114 -11.28 -5.89 -12.41
N GLY A 115 -10.46 -4.88 -12.14
CA GLY A 115 -9.88 -4.02 -13.17
C GLY A 115 -8.67 -3.24 -12.70
N PHE A 116 -7.80 -2.89 -13.65
CA PHE A 116 -6.66 -2.03 -13.44
C PHE A 116 -6.69 -0.87 -14.44
N PHE A 117 -6.18 0.28 -14.03
CA PHE A 117 -6.08 1.46 -14.87
C PHE A 117 -4.81 2.24 -14.51
N GLN A 118 -4.30 3.04 -15.44
CA GLN A 118 -3.13 3.89 -15.22
C GLN A 118 -3.58 5.34 -15.08
N LEU A 119 -3.03 6.03 -14.09
CA LEU A 119 -3.34 7.43 -13.78
C LEU A 119 -2.23 8.35 -14.31
N GLY A 120 -2.03 8.33 -15.63
CA GLY A 120 -0.97 9.06 -16.32
C GLY A 120 -0.26 8.20 -17.37
N GLN A 121 0.86 8.72 -17.88
CA GLN A 121 1.75 8.00 -18.79
C GLN A 121 3.02 7.56 -18.06
N ASP A 122 3.54 6.39 -18.42
CA ASP A 122 4.88 5.96 -18.01
C ASP A 122 5.92 6.74 -18.83
N ASN A 123 7.00 7.19 -18.17
CA ASN A 123 8.12 7.88 -18.81
C ASN A 123 9.42 7.05 -18.67
N GLY A 124 9.44 5.87 -19.29
CA GLY A 124 10.55 4.93 -19.20
C GLY A 124 10.49 4.05 -17.95
N ASP A 125 11.53 3.25 -17.75
CA ASP A 125 11.47 2.09 -16.83
C ASP A 125 11.53 2.44 -15.34
N ASN A 126 11.93 3.68 -15.02
CA ASN A 126 12.10 4.18 -13.66
C ASN A 126 11.11 5.28 -13.27
N ASP A 127 10.20 5.65 -14.17
CA ASP A 127 9.19 6.68 -13.94
C ASP A 127 7.82 6.15 -14.40
N LEU A 128 7.16 5.34 -13.57
CA LEU A 128 5.85 4.79 -13.88
C LEU A 128 4.72 5.71 -13.42
N ALA A 129 3.64 5.78 -14.21
CA ALA A 129 2.39 6.34 -13.75
C ALA A 129 1.81 5.52 -12.59
N PRO A 130 1.10 6.15 -11.64
CA PRO A 130 0.39 5.42 -10.60
C PRO A 130 -0.58 4.39 -11.19
N LEU A 131 -0.63 3.23 -10.53
CA LEU A 131 -1.58 2.15 -10.83
C LEU A 131 -2.84 2.36 -10.01
N GLY A 132 -3.99 2.37 -10.67
CA GLY A 132 -5.29 2.19 -10.03
C GLY A 132 -5.75 0.73 -10.13
N PHE A 133 -6.42 0.26 -9.09
CA PHE A 133 -7.05 -1.06 -9.03
C PHE A 133 -8.46 -0.94 -8.48
N VAL A 134 -9.39 -1.71 -9.05
CA VAL A 134 -10.75 -1.87 -8.54
C VAL A 134 -11.07 -3.35 -8.38
N CYS A 135 -11.57 -3.70 -7.20
CA CYS A 135 -12.17 -4.97 -6.89
C CYS A 135 -13.60 -4.77 -6.42
N GLY A 136 -14.58 -5.02 -7.30
CA GLY A 136 -16.00 -4.89 -6.96
C GLY A 136 -16.46 -5.91 -5.92
N ALA A 137 -15.82 -7.08 -5.87
CA ALA A 137 -16.06 -8.08 -4.82
C ALA A 137 -14.86 -9.02 -4.62
N TYR A 138 -14.46 -9.27 -3.37
CA TYR A 138 -13.43 -10.27 -3.06
C TYR A 138 -13.86 -11.69 -3.48
N ALA A 139 -12.87 -12.52 -3.82
CA ALA A 139 -13.11 -13.92 -4.17
C ALA A 139 -13.67 -14.70 -2.97
N ASP A 140 -14.58 -15.65 -3.23
CA ASP A 140 -15.30 -16.40 -2.19
C ASP A 140 -14.38 -17.24 -1.27
N ARG A 141 -13.14 -17.51 -1.72
CA ARG A 141 -12.10 -18.18 -0.91
C ARG A 141 -11.62 -17.35 0.28
N TYR A 142 -11.97 -16.06 0.34
CA TYR A 142 -11.65 -15.16 1.45
C TYR A 142 -12.93 -14.80 2.23
N PRO A 143 -13.45 -15.71 3.08
CA PRO A 143 -14.74 -15.51 3.75
C PRO A 143 -14.75 -14.31 4.70
N ALA A 144 -13.59 -13.90 5.22
CA ALA A 144 -13.46 -12.70 6.05
C ALA A 144 -13.80 -11.40 5.29
N PHE A 145 -13.76 -11.42 3.95
CA PHE A 145 -14.04 -10.27 3.10
C PHE A 145 -15.34 -10.46 2.28
N ALA A 146 -16.19 -11.40 2.68
CA ALA A 146 -17.45 -11.65 2.00
C ALA A 146 -18.33 -10.38 1.98
N GLY A 147 -18.85 -10.02 0.80
CA GLY A 147 -19.69 -8.84 0.61
C GLY A 147 -18.93 -7.51 0.65
N LEU A 148 -17.60 -7.53 0.66
CA LEU A 148 -16.75 -6.35 0.55
C LEU A 148 -16.16 -6.21 -0.85
N GLY A 149 -15.72 -4.99 -1.17
CA GLY A 149 -14.92 -4.63 -2.33
C GLY A 149 -13.90 -3.56 -1.97
N GLU A 150 -12.96 -3.30 -2.86
CA GLU A 150 -11.80 -2.43 -2.62
C GLU A 150 -11.46 -1.59 -3.85
N VAL A 151 -10.98 -0.37 -3.62
CA VAL A 151 -10.29 0.46 -4.61
C VAL A 151 -8.91 0.76 -4.08
N MET A 152 -7.89 0.73 -4.93
CA MET A 152 -6.51 1.02 -4.55
C MET A 152 -5.84 1.94 -5.56
N VAL A 153 -4.94 2.79 -5.06
CA VAL A 153 -3.93 3.48 -5.87
C VAL A 153 -2.54 3.14 -5.36
N ALA A 154 -1.60 2.88 -6.27
CA ALA A 154 -0.22 2.61 -5.95
C ALA A 154 0.74 3.46 -6.79
N SER A 155 1.81 3.92 -6.15
CA SER A 155 2.95 4.62 -6.74
C SER A 155 4.22 3.80 -6.51
N PHE A 156 5.18 3.96 -7.41
CA PHE A 156 6.41 3.17 -7.45
C PHE A 156 7.60 4.13 -7.47
N GLN A 157 8.57 3.89 -6.59
CA GLN A 157 9.80 4.67 -6.50
C GLN A 157 11.02 3.77 -6.56
N ARG A 158 12.08 4.24 -7.21
CA ARG A 158 13.37 3.56 -7.27
C ARG A 158 14.46 4.47 -6.71
N SER A 159 15.39 3.86 -6.01
CA SER A 159 16.73 4.39 -5.69
C SER A 159 17.78 3.46 -6.31
N ASP A 160 19.05 3.83 -6.21
CA ASP A 160 20.15 3.02 -6.76
C ASP A 160 20.25 1.61 -6.14
N THR A 161 19.69 1.40 -4.94
CA THR A 161 19.83 0.17 -4.15
C THR A 161 18.49 -0.47 -3.75
N GLY A 162 17.36 0.07 -4.20
CA GLY A 162 16.06 -0.44 -3.77
C GLY A 162 14.85 0.19 -4.46
N VAL A 163 13.71 -0.43 -4.20
CA VAL A 163 12.40 -0.05 -4.73
C VAL A 163 11.41 0.11 -3.59
N ALA A 164 10.52 1.09 -3.70
CA ALA A 164 9.38 1.26 -2.83
C ALA A 164 8.07 1.21 -3.62
N ILE A 165 7.09 0.47 -3.08
CA ILE A 165 5.69 0.49 -3.52
C ILE A 165 4.89 1.17 -2.42
N ILE A 166 4.20 2.24 -2.76
CA ILE A 166 3.41 3.04 -1.83
C ILE A 166 1.99 2.99 -2.30
N TYR A 167 1.06 2.61 -1.43
CA TYR A 167 -0.32 2.37 -1.85
C TYR A 167 -1.31 2.87 -0.81
N GLN A 168 -2.49 3.23 -1.31
CA GLN A 168 -3.64 3.51 -0.47
C GLN A 168 -4.85 2.74 -0.96
N GLU A 169 -5.55 2.11 -0.02
CA GLU A 169 -6.71 1.28 -0.26
C GLU A 169 -7.94 1.85 0.47
N TRP A 170 -9.09 1.74 -0.17
CA TRP A 170 -10.40 2.06 0.40
C TRP A 170 -11.30 0.85 0.21
N ARG A 171 -11.84 0.35 1.33
CA ARG A 171 -12.67 -0.84 1.38
C ARG A 171 -14.08 -0.49 1.83
N GLY A 172 -15.06 -1.10 1.20
CA GLY A 172 -16.47 -0.95 1.56
C GLY A 172 -17.28 -2.15 1.12
N LYS A 173 -18.60 -1.96 1.03
CA LYS A 173 -19.50 -2.98 0.49
C LYS A 173 -19.15 -3.28 -0.97
N SER A 174 -19.46 -4.49 -1.43
CA SER A 174 -19.31 -4.84 -2.84
C SER A 174 -20.05 -3.85 -3.75
N PHE A 175 -19.45 -3.58 -4.91
CA PHE A 175 -19.86 -2.52 -5.83
C PHE A 175 -19.64 -2.93 -7.29
N SER A 176 -20.08 -2.09 -8.23
CA SER A 176 -19.86 -2.31 -9.67
C SER A 176 -18.61 -1.55 -10.13
N PRO A 177 -17.54 -2.22 -10.59
CA PRO A 177 -16.33 -1.54 -11.05
C PRO A 177 -16.58 -0.54 -12.17
N GLY A 178 -17.54 -0.83 -13.05
CA GLY A 178 -17.92 0.05 -14.16
C GLY A 178 -18.80 1.25 -13.79
N ASP A 179 -19.25 1.34 -12.53
CA ASP A 179 -20.04 2.46 -12.01
C ASP A 179 -19.28 3.16 -10.87
N PRO A 180 -18.53 4.25 -11.16
CA PRO A 180 -17.73 4.94 -10.17
C PRO A 180 -18.52 5.56 -9.01
N GLN A 181 -19.83 5.75 -9.15
CA GLN A 181 -20.67 6.25 -8.05
C GLN A 181 -20.96 5.16 -7.00
N SER A 182 -20.75 3.89 -7.35
CA SER A 182 -20.93 2.77 -6.43
C SER A 182 -19.68 2.45 -5.60
N TRP A 183 -18.53 3.05 -5.94
CA TRP A 183 -17.24 2.78 -5.31
C TRP A 183 -17.24 3.24 -3.84
N PRO A 184 -16.40 2.63 -2.97
CA PRO A 184 -16.27 3.04 -1.57
C PRO A 184 -15.58 4.41 -1.39
N VAL A 185 -15.07 4.98 -2.47
CA VAL A 185 -14.34 6.25 -2.51
C VAL A 185 -14.68 7.00 -3.80
N ALA A 186 -14.74 8.33 -3.73
CA ALA A 186 -14.99 9.15 -4.92
C ALA A 186 -13.77 9.16 -5.86
N THR A 187 -14.00 9.14 -7.17
CA THR A 187 -12.92 9.15 -8.18
C THR A 187 -12.00 10.35 -8.06
N GLY A 188 -12.53 11.52 -7.70
CA GLY A 188 -11.70 12.70 -7.46
C GLY A 188 -10.69 12.54 -6.32
N VAL A 189 -11.01 11.73 -5.30
CA VAL A 189 -10.08 11.40 -4.21
C VAL A 189 -9.01 10.43 -4.71
N VAL A 190 -9.39 9.41 -5.48
CA VAL A 190 -8.48 8.45 -6.12
C VAL A 190 -7.46 9.17 -7.01
N GLU A 191 -7.93 10.06 -7.89
CA GLU A 191 -7.07 10.84 -8.80
C GLU A 191 -6.15 11.81 -8.04
N ALA A 192 -6.69 12.53 -7.06
CA ALA A 192 -5.90 13.46 -6.24
C ALA A 192 -4.80 12.71 -5.48
N ARG A 193 -5.14 11.57 -4.86
CA ARG A 193 -4.18 10.78 -4.10
C ARG A 193 -3.10 10.18 -5.00
N ALA A 194 -3.46 9.67 -6.17
CA ALA A 194 -2.47 9.19 -7.14
C ALA A 194 -1.49 10.29 -7.56
N LYS A 195 -1.99 11.51 -7.83
CA LYS A 195 -1.15 12.66 -8.16
C LYS A 195 -0.20 13.05 -7.02
N GLU A 196 -0.70 13.07 -5.79
CA GLU A 196 0.08 13.37 -4.59
C GLU A 196 1.17 12.31 -4.37
N LEU A 197 0.82 11.02 -4.40
CA LEU A 197 1.79 9.93 -4.27
C LEU A 197 2.85 9.94 -5.39
N LYS A 198 2.50 10.42 -6.58
CA LYS A 198 3.47 10.58 -7.67
C LYS A 198 4.43 11.74 -7.44
N ALA A 199 3.93 12.86 -6.92
CA ALA A 199 4.69 14.09 -6.79
C ALA A 199 5.52 14.17 -5.51
N GLU A 200 5.06 13.55 -4.42
CA GLU A 200 5.57 13.86 -3.08
C GLU A 200 6.37 12.73 -2.42
N VAL A 201 6.22 11.51 -2.91
CA VAL A 201 6.97 10.35 -2.39
C VAL A 201 8.38 10.36 -2.97
N ALA A 202 9.36 10.13 -2.12
CA ALA A 202 10.76 9.97 -2.54
C ALA A 202 11.43 8.83 -1.76
N LEU A 203 12.20 8.01 -2.47
CA LEU A 203 13.04 6.97 -1.89
C LEU A 203 14.51 7.35 -2.08
N SER A 204 15.26 7.46 -1.00
CA SER A 204 16.70 7.70 -1.03
C SER A 204 17.44 6.67 -0.18
N LYS A 205 18.74 6.58 -0.36
CA LYS A 205 19.61 5.87 0.58
C LYS A 205 19.63 6.64 1.91
N ALA A 206 19.60 5.93 3.04
CA ALA A 206 19.82 6.52 4.35
C ALA A 206 21.32 6.87 4.52
N ASP A 207 21.61 7.95 5.25
CA ASP A 207 22.97 8.43 5.53
C ASP A 207 23.76 7.51 6.48
#